data_AF-A0A2V2X1G1-F1
#
_entry.id   AF-A0A2V2X1G1-F1
#
_cell.length_a   1.000
_cell.length_b   1.000
_cell.length_c   1.000
_cell.angle_alpha   90.00
_cell.angle_beta   90.00
_cell.angle_gamma   90.00
#
_symmetry.space_group_name_H-M   'P 1'
#
loop_
_entity.id
_entity.type
_entity.pdbx_description
1 polymer ?
#
loop_
_entity_poly.entity_id
_entity_poly.type
_entity_poly.pdbx_seq_one_letter_code
_entity_poly.pdbx_strand_id
1 'polypeptide(L)'
;MKRTLHWVEQYELSLQHNIFCIDVPDAYRGRDFHRLARLFFDHDVTLIGVITTGGMVQLNPSRVATLVGKIIFIAKSPEEVKNAMTEVEETRFSTIDPEADDQPCYPTLVLSNERNGSTSWAGEFSGHFGSIQQINDAYDFENHFVVIDLSIANDRAAETEGAHEGTLTSAAVNIFHIMQSIRQSYPQNDIVLLTKDTSFSVYFDRYWHGVKGAIPIKYVDGCGLNTNDLRRCNLKQSAGIVIFVFGDTSGKSTSGVSMLVNLSIASILPSSHNIPVVVELDSLQHLSLFPPYAEHSRLRQKAEVDFVFEPNYIIGNAISRHMLFPLVHATYFMPEFIDIIDMIVSGVDEETPSLGRLSLSLSHEVIETYKDVVDYCLSLRYLPIALHICISDTRNLSLNGKRFVMTNPPKDLPVDREKDGVFYLLPT
;
A
#
# COMPACT_ATOMS: atom_id res chain seq x y z
N MET A 1 -17.88 -12.77 16.82
CA MET A 1 -17.93 -12.00 18.09
C MET A 1 -18.29 -10.54 17.77
N LYS A 2 -19.14 -9.84 18.53
CA LYS A 2 -19.52 -8.45 18.19
C LYS A 2 -18.46 -7.47 18.73
N ARG A 3 -17.90 -6.61 17.87
CA ARG A 3 -17.06 -5.47 18.28
C ARG A 3 -17.85 -4.57 19.21
N THR A 4 -17.29 -4.24 20.37
CA THR A 4 -17.96 -3.45 21.42
C THR A 4 -17.86 -1.95 21.18
N LEU A 5 -16.76 -1.48 20.57
CA LEU A 5 -16.55 -0.09 20.16
C LEU A 5 -17.10 0.18 18.75
N HIS A 6 -17.58 1.41 18.54
CA HIS A 6 -17.96 1.87 17.20
C HIS A 6 -16.70 2.00 16.32
N TRP A 7 -16.82 1.74 15.01
CA TRP A 7 -15.67 1.74 14.10
C TRP A 7 -14.91 3.08 14.08
N VAL A 8 -15.62 4.20 14.25
CA VAL A 8 -15.02 5.54 14.37
C VAL A 8 -14.07 5.64 15.57
N GLU A 9 -14.43 5.04 16.71
CA GLU A 9 -13.58 5.07 17.91
C GLU A 9 -12.35 4.17 17.73
N GLN A 10 -12.49 3.05 17.01
CA GLN A 10 -11.36 2.20 16.62
C GLN A 10 -10.41 2.95 15.69
N TYR A 11 -10.94 3.69 14.71
CA TYR A 11 -10.14 4.53 13.83
C TYR A 11 -9.40 5.63 14.60
N GLU A 12 -10.08 6.32 15.52
CA GLU A 12 -9.45 7.34 16.37
C GLU A 12 -8.28 6.79 17.20
N LEU A 13 -8.38 5.55 17.68
CA LEU A 13 -7.28 4.89 18.40
C LEU A 13 -6.07 4.64 17.48
N SER A 14 -6.27 4.29 16.20
CA SER A 14 -5.15 4.09 15.27
C SER A 14 -4.35 5.35 14.96
N LEU A 15 -4.99 6.52 14.98
CA LEU A 15 -4.33 7.80 14.67
C LEU A 15 -3.29 8.22 15.72
N GLN A 16 -3.24 7.56 16.88
CA GLN A 16 -2.31 7.90 17.96
C GLN A 16 -0.91 7.35 17.74
N HIS A 17 -0.72 6.43 16.78
CA HIS A 17 0.54 5.75 16.58
C HIS A 17 1.46 6.47 15.60
N ASN A 18 2.76 6.49 15.90
CA ASN A 18 3.82 7.03 15.06
C ASN A 18 4.99 6.04 14.96
N ILE A 19 5.87 6.26 13.99
CA ILE A 19 7.12 5.51 13.84
C ILE A 19 8.21 6.18 14.67
N PHE A 20 8.95 5.38 15.43
CA PHE A 20 10.07 5.83 16.25
C PHE A 20 11.31 4.98 15.98
N CYS A 21 12.47 5.63 15.91
CA CYS A 21 13.78 4.98 15.82
C CYS A 21 14.54 5.18 17.13
N ILE A 22 14.83 4.09 17.85
CA ILE A 22 15.49 4.12 19.16
C ILE A 22 16.82 3.38 19.07
N ASP A 23 17.86 3.92 19.71
CA ASP A 23 19.18 3.29 19.77
C ASP A 23 19.10 1.89 20.40
N VAL A 24 19.88 0.95 19.87
CA VAL A 24 19.81 -0.46 20.27
C VAL A 24 20.77 -0.79 21.41
N PRO A 25 20.25 -1.24 22.56
CA PRO A 25 21.08 -1.83 23.61
C PRO A 25 21.78 -3.10 23.12
N ASP A 26 23.00 -3.33 23.58
CA ASP A 26 23.85 -4.46 23.16
C ASP A 26 23.15 -5.82 23.31
N ALA A 27 22.24 -5.96 24.28
CA ALA A 27 21.54 -7.20 24.61
C ALA A 27 20.61 -7.72 23.49
N TYR A 28 20.20 -6.85 22.57
CA TYR A 28 19.31 -7.20 21.45
C TYR A 28 20.06 -7.66 20.20
N ARG A 29 21.37 -7.39 20.09
CA ARG A 29 22.14 -7.72 18.89
C ARG A 29 22.30 -9.22 18.72
N GLY A 30 22.13 -9.71 17.48
CA GLY A 30 22.24 -11.13 17.12
C GLY A 30 21.01 -11.99 17.43
N ARG A 31 19.96 -11.41 18.03
CA ARG A 31 18.74 -12.14 18.42
C ARG A 31 17.80 -12.37 17.23
N ASP A 32 16.98 -13.44 17.30
CA ASP A 32 15.86 -13.65 16.39
C ASP A 32 14.86 -12.49 16.48
N PHE A 33 14.63 -11.85 15.34
CA PHE A 33 13.84 -10.63 15.27
C PHE A 33 12.35 -10.87 15.49
N HIS A 34 11.83 -12.02 15.01
CA HIS A 34 10.42 -12.37 15.11
C HIS A 34 10.01 -12.69 16.55
N ARG A 35 10.91 -13.35 17.29
CA ARG A 35 10.75 -13.59 18.72
C ARG A 35 10.75 -12.29 19.51
N LEU A 36 11.64 -11.34 19.16
CA LEU A 36 11.59 -9.99 19.74
C LEU A 36 10.28 -9.28 19.41
N ALA A 37 9.83 -9.34 18.15
CA ALA A 37 8.58 -8.73 17.73
C ALA A 37 7.39 -9.25 18.54
N ARG A 38 7.36 -10.56 18.83
CA ARG A 38 6.34 -11.14 19.70
C ARG A 38 6.40 -10.60 21.12
N LEU A 39 7.59 -10.42 21.69
CA LEU A 39 7.75 -9.87 23.03
C LEU A 39 7.26 -8.43 23.09
N PHE A 40 7.72 -7.57 22.16
CA PHE A 40 7.28 -6.17 22.11
C PHE A 40 5.76 -6.05 21.91
N PHE A 41 5.16 -6.94 21.14
CA PHE A 41 3.71 -6.97 20.95
C PHE A 41 2.93 -7.21 22.26
N ASP A 42 3.47 -8.00 23.20
CA ASP A 42 2.83 -8.21 24.50
C ASP A 42 2.77 -6.91 25.34
N HIS A 43 3.61 -5.92 25.00
CA HIS A 43 3.70 -4.58 25.59
C HIS A 43 3.08 -3.48 24.69
N ASP A 44 2.19 -3.85 23.77
CA ASP A 44 1.47 -2.94 22.86
C ASP A 44 2.38 -2.07 21.95
N VAL A 45 3.61 -2.55 21.68
CA VAL A 45 4.58 -1.93 20.76
C VAL A 45 4.82 -2.84 19.57
N THR A 46 4.70 -2.30 18.35
CA THR A 46 4.98 -3.07 17.13
C THR A 46 6.41 -2.81 16.67
N LEU A 47 7.27 -3.81 16.76
CA LEU A 47 8.60 -3.81 16.16
C LEU A 47 8.49 -3.98 14.64
N ILE A 48 9.12 -3.14 13.82
CA ILE A 48 9.00 -3.21 12.35
C ILE A 48 10.31 -3.35 11.56
N GLY A 49 11.44 -2.95 12.14
CA GLY A 49 12.73 -3.08 11.45
C GLY A 49 13.93 -2.62 12.25
N VAL A 50 15.07 -2.53 11.59
CA VAL A 50 16.35 -2.08 12.14
C VAL A 50 17.05 -1.11 11.19
N ILE A 51 17.97 -0.33 11.74
CA ILE A 51 18.85 0.57 11.00
C ILE A 51 20.28 0.22 11.37
N THR A 52 21.09 -0.14 10.38
CA THR A 52 22.51 -0.44 10.57
C THR A 52 23.29 0.81 10.97
N THR A 53 24.49 0.65 11.55
CA THR A 53 25.38 1.78 11.85
C THR A 53 25.82 2.54 10.59
N GLY A 54 25.70 1.93 9.41
CA GLY A 54 25.89 2.58 8.11
C GLY A 54 24.67 3.32 7.56
N GLY A 55 23.57 3.38 8.31
CA GLY A 55 22.33 4.08 7.91
C GLY A 55 21.39 3.26 7.01
N MET A 56 21.75 2.01 6.67
CA MET A 56 20.85 1.15 5.88
C MET A 56 19.65 0.70 6.71
N VAL A 57 18.44 0.99 6.23
CA VAL A 57 17.17 0.49 6.76
C VAL A 57 16.94 -0.95 6.31
N GLN A 58 16.44 -1.79 7.21
CA GLN A 58 15.98 -3.16 6.92
C GLN A 58 14.68 -3.41 7.67
N LEU A 59 13.60 -3.71 6.92
CA LEU A 59 12.28 -3.99 7.48
C LEU A 59 12.05 -5.49 7.60
N ASN A 60 11.54 -5.96 8.73
CA ASN A 60 11.36 -7.40 9.00
C ASN A 60 12.59 -8.29 8.69
N PRO A 61 13.79 -7.99 9.21
CA PRO A 61 14.95 -8.86 9.05
C PRO A 61 14.74 -10.19 9.82
N SER A 62 15.42 -11.25 9.40
CA SER A 62 15.40 -12.52 10.15
C SER A 62 15.97 -12.41 11.58
N ARG A 63 17.05 -11.63 11.74
CA ARG A 63 17.75 -11.40 13.01
C ARG A 63 18.17 -9.94 13.13
N VAL A 64 18.35 -9.47 14.36
CA VAL A 64 18.98 -8.16 14.62
C VAL A 64 20.46 -8.28 14.28
N ALA A 65 20.93 -7.57 13.25
CA ALA A 65 22.34 -7.63 12.86
C ALA A 65 23.28 -7.14 13.98
N THR A 66 24.53 -7.59 13.95
CA THR A 66 25.55 -7.22 14.94
C THR A 66 25.96 -5.75 14.84
N LEU A 67 25.81 -5.15 13.66
CA LEU A 67 26.12 -3.74 13.38
C LEU A 67 24.83 -2.90 13.27
N VAL A 68 23.89 -3.10 14.18
CA VAL A 68 22.67 -2.28 14.27
C VAL A 68 22.89 -1.09 15.20
N GLY A 69 22.54 0.10 14.69
CA GLY A 69 22.53 1.35 15.46
C GLY A 69 21.17 1.62 16.11
N LYS A 70 20.07 1.44 15.37
CA LYS A 70 18.70 1.72 15.84
C LYS A 70 17.71 0.60 15.50
N ILE A 71 16.67 0.46 16.31
CA ILE A 71 15.48 -0.35 16.03
C ILE A 71 14.31 0.58 15.71
N ILE A 72 13.44 0.14 14.79
CA ILE A 72 12.28 0.88 14.30
C ILE A 72 11.01 0.27 14.92
N PHE A 73 10.19 1.12 15.55
CA PHE A 73 8.97 0.74 16.23
C PHE A 73 7.77 1.58 15.77
N ILE A 74 6.57 1.03 15.91
CA ILE A 74 5.29 1.76 15.89
C ILE A 74 4.70 1.71 17.30
N ALA A 75 4.46 2.89 17.89
CA ALA A 75 3.90 3.05 19.24
C ALA A 75 3.18 4.40 19.37
N LYS A 76 2.58 4.72 20.52
CA LYS A 76 1.94 6.04 20.73
C LYS A 76 2.94 7.09 21.15
N SER A 77 3.97 6.70 21.91
CA SER A 77 5.02 7.62 22.33
C SER A 77 6.40 6.96 22.48
N PRO A 78 7.49 7.74 22.46
CA PRO A 78 8.83 7.23 22.72
C PRO A 78 8.99 6.61 24.13
N GLU A 79 8.24 7.09 25.12
CA GLU A 79 8.26 6.57 26.49
C GLU A 79 7.69 5.15 26.56
N GLU A 80 6.61 4.86 25.82
CA GLU A 80 6.07 3.50 25.73
C GLU A 80 7.10 2.52 25.15
N VAL A 81 7.82 2.94 24.11
CA VAL A 81 8.89 2.12 23.52
C VAL A 81 9.99 1.86 24.54
N LYS A 82 10.45 2.88 25.27
CA LYS A 82 11.52 2.72 26.28
C LYS A 82 11.09 1.81 27.43
N ASN A 83 9.85 1.95 27.92
CA ASN A 83 9.32 1.08 28.97
C ASN A 83 9.23 -0.37 28.49
N ALA A 84 8.71 -0.60 27.27
CA ALA A 84 8.65 -1.92 26.67
C ALA A 84 10.05 -2.52 26.49
N MET A 85 11.05 -1.73 26.08
CA MET A 85 12.43 -2.19 26.00
C MET A 85 12.95 -2.64 27.38
N THR A 86 12.78 -1.84 28.43
CA THR A 86 13.20 -2.23 29.79
C THR A 86 12.50 -3.51 30.25
N GLU A 87 11.20 -3.63 30.04
CA GLU A 87 10.44 -4.83 30.41
C GLU A 87 10.90 -6.06 29.62
N VAL A 88 11.12 -5.96 28.30
CA VAL A 88 11.62 -7.06 27.48
C VAL A 88 13.02 -7.50 27.93
N GLU A 89 13.88 -6.56 28.34
CA GLU A 89 15.20 -6.87 28.89
C GLU A 89 15.10 -7.64 30.22
N GLU A 90 14.25 -7.17 31.14
CA GLU A 90 14.06 -7.77 32.46
C GLU A 90 13.39 -9.15 32.40
N THR A 91 12.44 -9.34 31.47
CA THR A 91 11.57 -10.51 31.49
C THR A 91 12.26 -11.78 30.95
N ARG A 92 13.26 -11.70 30.06
CA ARG A 92 13.70 -12.91 29.30
C ARG A 92 15.16 -13.04 28.84
N PHE A 93 16.16 -12.37 29.41
CA PHE A 93 17.56 -12.74 29.11
C PHE A 93 18.09 -13.99 29.85
N SER A 94 17.34 -14.57 30.79
CA SER A 94 17.77 -15.72 31.61
C SER A 94 17.44 -17.11 31.03
N THR A 95 16.69 -17.21 29.92
CA THR A 95 16.25 -18.50 29.32
C THR A 95 16.62 -18.63 27.84
N ILE A 96 17.62 -17.90 27.35
CA ILE A 96 17.98 -17.92 25.92
C ILE A 96 19.20 -18.79 25.72
N ASP A 97 18.99 -20.07 25.40
CA ASP A 97 20.01 -20.87 24.74
C ASP A 97 20.13 -20.37 23.28
N PRO A 98 21.31 -19.91 22.84
CA PRO A 98 21.55 -19.56 21.44
C PRO A 98 21.52 -20.78 20.51
N GLU A 99 21.43 -22.01 21.04
CA GLU A 99 21.43 -23.27 20.27
C GLU A 99 20.03 -23.81 19.93
N ALA A 100 18.95 -23.26 20.50
CA ALA A 100 17.58 -23.65 20.12
C ALA A 100 17.07 -22.94 18.83
N ASP A 101 17.89 -22.06 18.25
CA ASP A 101 17.58 -21.13 17.15
C ASP A 101 17.71 -21.74 15.73
N ASP A 102 18.05 -23.04 15.61
CA ASP A 102 18.36 -23.72 14.34
C ASP A 102 17.35 -24.81 13.94
N GLN A 103 16.10 -24.75 14.39
CA GLN A 103 15.05 -25.61 13.83
C GLN A 103 14.36 -24.94 12.63
N PRO A 104 14.58 -25.42 11.39
CA PRO A 104 13.76 -25.02 10.26
C PRO A 104 12.34 -25.58 10.43
N CYS A 105 11.39 -24.73 10.79
CA CYS A 105 9.98 -25.02 10.61
C CYS A 105 9.67 -24.92 9.11
N TYR A 106 9.73 -26.04 8.40
CA TYR A 106 9.19 -26.13 7.04
C TYR A 106 7.66 -26.02 7.10
N PRO A 107 7.02 -25.00 6.52
CA PRO A 107 5.60 -25.11 6.22
C PRO A 107 5.48 -26.11 5.07
N THR A 108 4.88 -27.27 5.34
CA THR A 108 4.52 -28.23 4.29
C THR A 108 3.29 -27.71 3.56
N LEU A 109 3.44 -26.62 2.80
CA LEU A 109 2.43 -26.17 1.85
C LEU A 109 2.61 -26.97 0.56
N VAL A 110 2.02 -28.16 0.52
CA VAL A 110 1.72 -28.84 -0.73
C VAL A 110 0.55 -28.10 -1.36
N LEU A 111 0.85 -27.02 -2.09
CA LEU A 111 -0.05 -26.54 -3.14
C LEU A 111 0.03 -27.57 -4.27
N SER A 112 -0.98 -28.44 -4.33
CA SER A 112 -1.19 -29.37 -5.43
C SER A 112 -1.44 -28.59 -6.72
N ASN A 113 -0.36 -28.27 -7.43
CA ASN A 113 -0.40 -27.80 -8.81
C ASN A 113 -0.60 -29.01 -9.73
N GLU A 114 -1.85 -29.43 -9.91
CA GLU A 114 -2.23 -30.32 -11.01
C GLU A 114 -2.96 -29.53 -12.09
N ARG A 115 -2.18 -29.00 -13.04
CA ARG A 115 -2.35 -29.19 -14.49
C ARG A 115 -1.26 -28.43 -15.25
N ASN A 116 -0.09 -29.05 -15.30
CA ASN A 116 0.92 -28.77 -16.31
C ASN A 116 0.43 -29.26 -17.68
N GLY A 117 -0.11 -28.34 -18.47
CA GLY A 117 -0.06 -28.41 -19.92
C GLY A 117 1.08 -27.52 -20.40
N SER A 118 2.32 -28.00 -20.32
CA SER A 118 3.49 -27.27 -20.83
C SER A 118 3.49 -27.30 -22.35
N THR A 119 2.93 -26.28 -22.99
CA THR A 119 3.27 -25.96 -24.39
C THR A 119 4.49 -25.05 -24.38
N SER A 120 5.67 -25.63 -24.57
CA SER A 120 6.90 -24.90 -24.81
C SER A 120 6.82 -24.21 -26.18
N TRP A 121 6.56 -22.92 -26.20
CA TRP A 121 6.89 -22.08 -27.34
C TRP A 121 8.19 -21.35 -27.02
N ALA A 122 9.30 -22.09 -27.08
CA ALA A 122 10.61 -21.49 -27.24
C ALA A 122 10.73 -21.01 -28.70
N GLY A 123 10.08 -19.89 -28.98
CA GLY A 123 10.38 -19.06 -30.13
C GLY A 123 11.29 -17.94 -29.65
N GLU A 124 12.53 -17.91 -30.13
CA GLU A 124 13.37 -16.72 -30.09
C GLU A 124 12.63 -15.58 -30.81
N PHE A 125 11.90 -14.77 -30.05
CA PHE A 125 11.31 -13.53 -30.56
C PHE A 125 12.33 -12.42 -30.39
N SER A 126 13.24 -12.31 -31.35
CA SER A 126 14.03 -11.09 -31.58
C SER A 126 13.13 -10.02 -32.22
N GLY A 127 12.27 -9.41 -31.42
CA GLY A 127 11.56 -8.19 -31.77
C GLY A 127 11.68 -7.24 -30.60
N HIS A 128 12.19 -6.02 -30.82
CA HIS A 128 12.01 -4.93 -29.87
C HIS A 128 10.50 -4.65 -29.76
N PHE A 129 9.83 -5.33 -28.83
CA PHE A 129 8.50 -4.91 -28.40
C PHE A 129 8.70 -3.65 -27.56
N GLY A 130 8.04 -2.54 -27.94
CA GLY A 130 8.06 -1.33 -27.13
C GLY A 130 7.51 -1.59 -25.73
N SER A 131 7.94 -0.80 -24.74
CA SER A 131 7.50 -0.97 -23.34
C SER A 131 5.99 -0.76 -23.16
N ILE A 132 5.36 -0.12 -24.14
CA ILE A 132 3.92 0.15 -24.18
C ILE A 132 3.35 -0.42 -25.49
N GLN A 133 2.26 -1.17 -25.39
CA GLN A 133 1.58 -1.79 -26.52
C GLN A 133 0.13 -1.32 -26.62
N GLN A 134 -0.27 -0.83 -27.79
CA GLN A 134 -1.65 -0.45 -28.03
C GLN A 134 -2.56 -1.67 -28.12
N ILE A 135 -3.72 -1.60 -27.48
CA ILE A 135 -4.81 -2.56 -27.62
C ILE A 135 -6.12 -1.82 -27.95
N ASN A 136 -7.06 -2.52 -28.59
CA ASN A 136 -8.37 -1.93 -28.89
C ASN A 136 -9.25 -1.85 -27.64
N ASP A 137 -9.25 -2.91 -26.84
CA ASP A 137 -9.96 -3.04 -25.58
C ASP A 137 -9.31 -4.14 -24.73
N ALA A 138 -9.72 -4.19 -23.48
CA ALA A 138 -9.22 -5.06 -22.41
C ALA A 138 -10.27 -6.12 -22.01
N TYR A 139 -11.23 -6.46 -22.88
CA TYR A 139 -12.32 -7.38 -22.52
C TYR A 139 -11.83 -8.80 -22.17
N ASP A 140 -10.67 -9.19 -22.69
CA ASP A 140 -10.04 -10.49 -22.42
C ASP A 140 -9.23 -10.54 -21.11
N PHE A 141 -9.05 -9.39 -20.44
CA PHE A 141 -8.29 -9.34 -19.18
C PHE A 141 -9.19 -9.54 -17.97
N GLU A 142 -8.70 -10.35 -17.04
CA GLU A 142 -9.26 -10.55 -15.71
C GLU A 142 -8.20 -10.24 -14.66
N ASN A 143 -8.62 -9.69 -13.52
CA ASN A 143 -7.76 -9.32 -12.40
C ASN A 143 -6.62 -8.35 -12.80
N HIS A 144 -6.82 -7.49 -13.79
CA HIS A 144 -5.83 -6.49 -14.23
C HIS A 144 -5.96 -5.15 -13.49
N PHE A 145 -4.91 -4.34 -13.50
CA PHE A 145 -4.97 -2.97 -13.00
C PHE A 145 -5.32 -2.00 -14.12
N VAL A 146 -6.16 -1.01 -13.81
CA VAL A 146 -6.51 0.06 -14.75
C VAL A 146 -5.97 1.38 -14.23
N VAL A 147 -5.21 2.06 -15.06
CA VAL A 147 -4.54 3.32 -14.73
C VAL A 147 -5.06 4.37 -15.70
N ILE A 148 -5.74 5.41 -15.21
CA ILE A 148 -6.46 6.38 -16.03
C ILE A 148 -5.74 7.72 -15.97
N ASP A 149 -5.23 8.13 -17.11
CA ASP A 149 -4.54 9.40 -17.30
C ASP A 149 -5.52 10.53 -17.64
N LEU A 150 -5.40 11.64 -16.90
CA LEU A 150 -6.17 12.85 -17.10
C LEU A 150 -5.31 14.06 -17.52
N SER A 151 -4.02 13.86 -17.84
CA SER A 151 -3.09 14.92 -18.25
C SER A 151 -3.55 15.72 -19.47
N ILE A 152 -4.35 15.13 -20.36
CA ILE A 152 -4.93 15.84 -21.51
C ILE A 152 -6.00 16.86 -21.12
N ALA A 153 -6.56 16.77 -19.92
CA ALA A 153 -7.55 17.72 -19.43
C ALA A 153 -6.92 19.02 -18.90
N ASN A 154 -5.59 19.07 -18.80
CA ASN A 154 -4.87 20.28 -18.42
C ASN A 154 -4.72 21.19 -19.64
N ASP A 155 -5.18 22.43 -19.51
CA ASP A 155 -4.86 23.49 -20.48
C ASP A 155 -3.35 23.71 -20.49
N ARG A 156 -2.66 23.16 -21.50
CA ARG A 156 -1.22 23.37 -21.68
C ARG A 156 -1.01 24.78 -22.22
N ALA A 157 -0.34 25.62 -21.43
CA ALA A 157 0.21 26.87 -21.95
C ALA A 157 1.22 26.57 -23.07
N ALA A 158 1.50 27.55 -23.93
CA ALA A 158 2.55 27.39 -24.93
C ALA A 158 3.91 27.23 -24.21
N GLU A 159 4.44 26.01 -24.23
CA GLU A 159 5.74 25.66 -23.64
C GLU A 159 6.88 25.92 -24.64
N THR A 160 8.06 26.23 -24.11
CA THR A 160 9.29 26.16 -24.92
C THR A 160 9.68 24.70 -25.16
N GLU A 161 10.46 24.42 -26.20
CA GLU A 161 10.90 23.04 -26.51
C GLU A 161 11.59 22.35 -25.33
N GLY A 162 12.49 23.05 -24.62
CA GLY A 162 13.15 22.50 -23.43
C GLY A 162 12.21 22.28 -22.24
N ALA A 163 11.19 23.13 -22.07
CA ALA A 163 10.17 22.91 -21.04
C ALA A 163 9.32 21.68 -21.39
N HIS A 164 9.00 21.49 -22.67
CA HIS A 164 8.25 20.35 -23.16
C HIS A 164 8.97 19.02 -22.92
N GLU A 165 10.27 18.93 -23.22
CA GLU A 165 11.07 17.74 -22.91
C GLU A 165 11.11 17.43 -21.40
N GLY A 166 11.21 18.48 -20.58
CA GLY A 166 11.14 18.35 -19.12
C GLY A 166 9.79 17.79 -18.64
N THR A 167 8.69 18.30 -19.18
CA THR A 167 7.33 17.81 -18.88
C THR A 167 7.17 16.34 -19.27
N LEU A 168 7.61 15.94 -20.47
CA LEU A 168 7.53 14.54 -20.93
C LEU A 168 8.39 13.60 -20.09
N THR A 169 9.59 14.03 -19.70
CA THR A 169 10.47 13.26 -18.81
C THR A 169 9.83 13.08 -17.44
N SER A 170 9.28 14.14 -16.86
CA SER A 170 8.57 14.07 -15.58
C SER A 170 7.34 13.17 -15.66
N ALA A 171 6.57 13.23 -16.76
CA ALA A 171 5.43 12.35 -16.97
C ALA A 171 5.86 10.87 -17.02
N ALA A 172 6.94 10.57 -17.75
CA ALA A 172 7.48 9.22 -17.82
C ALA A 172 7.93 8.68 -16.44
N VAL A 173 8.56 9.52 -15.61
CA VAL A 173 8.95 9.16 -14.24
C VAL A 173 7.72 8.90 -13.36
N ASN A 174 6.70 9.77 -13.43
CA ASN A 174 5.47 9.59 -12.65
C ASN A 174 4.76 8.27 -13.02
N ILE A 175 4.70 7.94 -14.32
CA ILE A 175 4.15 6.67 -14.81
C ILE A 175 4.98 5.52 -14.26
N PHE A 176 6.29 5.59 -14.45
CA PHE A 176 7.20 4.53 -14.07
C PHE A 176 7.01 4.12 -12.60
N HIS A 177 6.99 5.06 -11.67
CA HIS A 177 6.85 4.73 -10.25
C HIS A 177 5.52 4.04 -9.92
N ILE A 178 4.40 4.49 -10.50
CA ILE A 178 3.10 3.84 -10.27
C ILE A 178 3.09 2.42 -10.85
N MET A 179 3.57 2.26 -12.07
CA MET A 179 3.57 0.98 -12.77
C MET A 179 4.53 -0.02 -12.12
N GLN A 180 5.69 0.47 -11.65
CA GLN A 180 6.70 -0.31 -10.93
C GLN A 180 6.13 -0.83 -9.61
N SER A 181 5.52 0.04 -8.78
CA SER A 181 4.93 -0.39 -7.49
C SER A 181 3.82 -1.42 -7.66
N ILE A 182 2.97 -1.27 -8.70
CA ILE A 182 1.96 -2.28 -9.03
C ILE A 182 2.63 -3.58 -9.46
N ARG A 183 3.65 -3.52 -10.33
CA ARG A 183 4.36 -4.71 -10.83
C ARG A 183 5.12 -5.45 -9.73
N GLN A 184 5.75 -4.75 -8.79
CA GLN A 184 6.41 -5.35 -7.63
C GLN A 184 5.40 -6.14 -6.78
N SER A 185 4.24 -5.54 -6.50
CA SER A 185 3.21 -6.17 -5.66
C SER A 185 2.44 -7.27 -6.38
N TYR A 186 2.26 -7.12 -7.70
CA TYR A 186 1.46 -8.00 -8.55
C TYR A 186 2.20 -8.33 -9.87
N PRO A 187 3.27 -9.15 -9.82
CA PRO A 187 4.16 -9.38 -10.97
C PRO A 187 3.47 -9.90 -12.23
N GLN A 188 2.41 -10.71 -12.05
CA GLN A 188 1.71 -11.39 -13.14
C GLN A 188 0.49 -10.64 -13.66
N ASN A 189 0.03 -9.58 -12.98
CA ASN A 189 -1.21 -8.91 -13.37
C ASN A 189 -0.94 -7.98 -14.56
N ASP A 190 -1.84 -7.98 -15.54
CA ASP A 190 -1.79 -7.00 -16.62
C ASP A 190 -2.06 -5.59 -16.08
N ILE A 191 -1.46 -4.59 -16.73
CA ILE A 191 -1.71 -3.17 -16.46
C ILE A 191 -2.20 -2.52 -17.73
N VAL A 192 -3.38 -1.90 -17.65
CA VAL A 192 -4.04 -1.19 -18.76
C VAL A 192 -4.04 0.30 -18.47
N LEU A 193 -3.27 1.05 -19.25
CA LEU A 193 -3.23 2.50 -19.24
C LEU A 193 -4.30 3.07 -20.20
N LEU A 194 -5.26 3.84 -19.68
CA LEU A 194 -6.17 4.63 -20.49
C LEU A 194 -5.56 6.02 -20.67
N THR A 195 -5.01 6.31 -21.84
CA THR A 195 -4.43 7.62 -22.18
C THR A 195 -4.61 7.92 -23.66
N LYS A 196 -4.61 9.21 -24.00
CA LYS A 196 -4.54 9.72 -25.37
C LYS A 196 -3.18 10.30 -25.71
N ASP A 197 -2.33 10.56 -24.72
CA ASP A 197 -1.00 11.11 -24.91
C ASP A 197 0.03 10.01 -24.65
N THR A 198 0.69 9.52 -25.69
CA THR A 198 1.80 8.56 -25.56
C THR A 198 3.16 9.21 -25.81
N SER A 199 3.24 10.54 -25.85
CA SER A 199 4.47 11.27 -26.20
C SER A 199 5.61 11.02 -25.20
N PHE A 200 5.27 10.64 -23.97
CA PHE A 200 6.24 10.29 -22.92
C PHE A 200 6.91 8.91 -23.15
N SER A 201 6.42 8.08 -24.05
CA SER A 201 6.81 6.66 -24.17
C SER A 201 8.31 6.47 -24.39
N VAL A 202 8.94 7.38 -25.16
CA VAL A 202 10.38 7.34 -25.47
C VAL A 202 11.24 7.49 -24.22
N TYR A 203 10.80 8.30 -23.26
CA TYR A 203 11.48 8.47 -21.98
C TYR A 203 11.16 7.31 -21.04
N PHE A 204 9.91 6.85 -21.05
CA PHE A 204 9.45 5.71 -20.25
C PHE A 204 10.21 4.42 -20.59
N ASP A 205 10.49 4.18 -21.88
CA ASP A 205 11.27 3.04 -22.34
C ASP A 205 12.61 2.94 -21.59
N ARG A 206 13.29 4.05 -21.33
CA ARG A 206 14.59 4.05 -20.65
C ARG A 206 14.52 3.48 -19.24
N TYR A 207 13.42 3.74 -18.54
CA TYR A 207 13.21 3.25 -17.18
C TYR A 207 12.68 1.81 -17.21
N TRP A 208 11.71 1.52 -18.07
CA TRP A 208 11.04 0.21 -18.09
C TRP A 208 11.95 -0.93 -18.56
N HIS A 209 12.87 -0.68 -19.49
CA HIS A 209 13.86 -1.68 -19.91
C HIS A 209 14.88 -2.02 -18.82
N GLY A 210 15.04 -1.17 -17.80
CA GLY A 210 15.87 -1.46 -16.63
C GLY A 210 15.27 -2.56 -15.73
N VAL A 211 13.94 -2.68 -15.75
CA VAL A 211 13.21 -3.64 -14.92
C VAL A 211 13.36 -5.05 -15.49
N LYS A 212 13.91 -5.96 -14.69
CA LYS A 212 14.06 -7.37 -15.07
C LYS A 212 12.69 -8.03 -15.26
N GLY A 213 12.54 -8.78 -16.34
CA GLY A 213 11.28 -9.47 -16.65
C GLY A 213 10.12 -8.53 -17.01
N ALA A 214 10.41 -7.28 -17.40
CA ALA A 214 9.42 -6.28 -17.76
C ALA A 214 8.40 -6.80 -18.78
N ILE A 215 7.14 -6.87 -18.36
CA ILE A 215 6.00 -7.14 -19.24
C ILE A 215 5.53 -5.81 -19.84
N PRO A 216 5.31 -5.71 -21.16
CA PRO A 216 4.82 -4.49 -21.78
C PRO A 216 3.48 -4.03 -21.20
N ILE A 217 3.38 -2.74 -20.89
CA ILE A 217 2.13 -2.12 -20.45
C ILE A 217 1.18 -2.04 -21.63
N LYS A 218 -0.10 -2.39 -21.42
CA LYS A 218 -1.11 -2.24 -22.47
C LYS A 218 -1.71 -0.86 -22.36
N TYR A 219 -1.99 -0.20 -23.48
CA TYR A 219 -2.73 1.05 -23.45
C TYR A 219 -3.93 1.05 -24.40
N VAL A 220 -5.00 1.68 -23.93
CA VAL A 220 -6.22 1.96 -24.70
C VAL A 220 -6.19 3.44 -25.04
N ASP A 221 -6.22 3.78 -26.33
CA ASP A 221 -6.36 5.16 -26.78
C ASP A 221 -7.76 5.69 -26.42
N GLY A 222 -7.81 6.72 -25.58
CA GLY A 222 -9.06 7.29 -25.10
C GLY A 222 -8.92 8.28 -23.94
N CYS A 223 -10.06 8.69 -23.39
CA CYS A 223 -10.13 9.63 -22.26
C CYS A 223 -11.04 9.10 -21.15
N GLY A 224 -10.64 9.27 -19.89
CA GLY A 224 -11.43 8.85 -18.73
C GLY A 224 -12.83 9.48 -18.63
N LEU A 225 -13.06 10.65 -19.26
CA LEU A 225 -14.39 11.29 -19.28
C LEU A 225 -15.38 10.61 -20.24
N ASN A 226 -14.90 9.79 -21.18
CA ASN A 226 -15.75 9.05 -22.11
C ASN A 226 -16.08 7.68 -21.52
N THR A 227 -17.36 7.47 -21.18
CA THR A 227 -17.85 6.20 -20.62
C THR A 227 -17.58 4.99 -21.53
N ASN A 228 -17.55 5.18 -22.85
CA ASN A 228 -17.25 4.09 -23.78
C ASN A 228 -15.79 3.66 -23.71
N ASP A 229 -14.87 4.61 -23.51
CA ASP A 229 -13.44 4.31 -23.34
C ASP A 229 -13.19 3.63 -21.99
N LEU A 230 -13.85 4.10 -20.92
CA LEU A 230 -13.84 3.41 -19.63
C LEU A 230 -14.35 1.95 -19.74
N ARG A 231 -15.40 1.70 -20.52
CA ARG A 231 -15.91 0.34 -20.74
C ARG A 231 -14.90 -0.54 -21.46
N ARG A 232 -14.19 -0.01 -22.45
CA ARG A 232 -13.11 -0.73 -23.17
C ARG A 232 -12.00 -1.19 -22.23
N CYS A 233 -11.80 -0.56 -21.07
CA CYS A 233 -10.82 -1.00 -20.07
C CYS A 233 -11.30 -2.17 -19.18
N ASN A 234 -12.49 -2.72 -19.40
CA ASN A 234 -13.06 -3.84 -18.65
C ASN A 234 -13.02 -3.66 -17.12
N LEU A 235 -13.45 -2.48 -16.64
CA LEU A 235 -13.35 -2.10 -15.21
C LEU A 235 -13.97 -3.12 -14.25
N LYS A 236 -14.98 -3.87 -14.67
CA LYS A 236 -15.72 -4.84 -13.82
C LYS A 236 -14.87 -6.02 -13.38
N GLN A 237 -13.84 -6.38 -14.14
CA GLN A 237 -12.92 -7.48 -13.83
C GLN A 237 -11.57 -6.99 -13.34
N SER A 238 -11.42 -5.68 -13.08
CA SER A 238 -10.16 -5.11 -12.61
C SER A 238 -9.87 -5.44 -11.13
N ALA A 239 -8.58 -5.62 -10.81
CA ALA A 239 -8.07 -5.76 -9.45
C ALA A 239 -8.07 -4.42 -8.68
N GLY A 240 -7.89 -3.32 -9.41
CA GLY A 240 -7.87 -1.96 -8.86
C GLY A 240 -7.79 -0.91 -9.96
N ILE A 241 -8.24 0.30 -9.63
CA ILE A 241 -8.29 1.44 -10.56
C ILE A 241 -7.58 2.64 -9.94
N VAL A 242 -6.69 3.28 -10.69
CA VAL A 242 -5.97 4.50 -10.29
C VAL A 242 -6.35 5.62 -11.24
N ILE A 243 -6.80 6.75 -10.70
CA ILE A 243 -7.15 7.97 -11.42
C ILE A 243 -6.21 9.07 -11.00
N PHE A 244 -5.54 9.71 -11.96
CA PHE A 244 -4.47 10.63 -11.65
C PHE A 244 -4.07 11.47 -12.86
N VAL A 245 -3.17 12.41 -12.65
CA VAL A 245 -2.78 13.40 -13.65
C VAL A 245 -1.26 13.39 -13.79
N PHE A 246 -0.74 13.02 -14.97
CA PHE A 246 0.70 13.17 -15.22
C PHE A 246 1.09 14.63 -15.43
N GLY A 247 2.29 14.99 -14.96
CA GLY A 247 2.87 16.31 -15.19
C GLY A 247 2.34 17.38 -14.23
N ASP A 248 2.24 18.62 -14.70
CA ASP A 248 1.86 19.75 -13.86
C ASP A 248 0.38 19.72 -13.48
N THR A 249 0.11 19.63 -12.18
CA THR A 249 -1.22 19.60 -11.57
C THR A 249 -1.70 20.96 -11.09
N SER A 250 -1.01 22.06 -11.42
CA SER A 250 -1.33 23.43 -10.99
C SER A 250 -2.64 24.01 -11.54
N GLY A 251 -3.36 23.28 -12.40
CA GLY A 251 -4.64 23.69 -12.98
C GLY A 251 -5.81 23.65 -12.00
N LYS A 252 -6.63 24.72 -11.99
CA LYS A 252 -7.82 24.86 -11.12
C LYS A 252 -8.92 23.80 -11.33
N SER A 253 -8.86 23.03 -12.42
CA SER A 253 -9.90 22.08 -12.85
C SER A 253 -9.50 20.61 -12.74
N THR A 254 -8.24 20.30 -12.41
CA THR A 254 -7.68 18.94 -12.46
C THR A 254 -8.44 17.97 -11.56
N SER A 255 -8.62 18.32 -10.28
CA SER A 255 -9.41 17.53 -9.33
C SER A 255 -10.87 17.40 -9.72
N GLY A 256 -11.44 18.44 -10.34
CA GLY A 256 -12.81 18.40 -10.88
C GLY A 256 -12.99 17.26 -11.87
N VAL A 257 -12.03 17.10 -12.78
CA VAL A 257 -12.03 16.02 -13.77
C VAL A 257 -11.82 14.66 -13.10
N SER A 258 -10.86 14.53 -12.18
CA SER A 258 -10.63 13.28 -11.42
C SER A 258 -11.90 12.80 -10.71
N MET A 259 -12.62 13.71 -10.05
CA MET A 259 -13.89 13.41 -9.39
C MET A 259 -14.99 12.98 -10.37
N LEU A 260 -15.13 13.65 -11.51
CA LEU A 260 -16.12 13.31 -12.54
C LEU A 260 -15.85 11.92 -13.15
N VAL A 261 -14.58 11.56 -13.34
CA VAL A 261 -14.20 10.22 -13.82
C VAL A 261 -14.52 9.18 -12.76
N ASN A 262 -14.24 9.44 -11.48
CA ASN A 262 -14.63 8.54 -10.39
C ASN A 262 -16.15 8.29 -10.34
N LEU A 263 -16.96 9.36 -10.48
CA LEU A 263 -18.42 9.24 -10.57
C LEU A 263 -18.86 8.45 -11.81
N SER A 264 -18.18 8.63 -12.93
CA SER A 264 -18.43 7.86 -14.16
C SER A 264 -18.12 6.37 -13.97
N ILE A 265 -17.02 6.03 -13.30
CA ILE A 265 -16.67 4.65 -12.94
C ILE A 265 -17.73 4.05 -12.00
N ALA A 266 -18.16 4.79 -10.98
CA ALA A 266 -19.21 4.35 -10.06
C ALA A 266 -20.54 4.07 -10.77
N SER A 267 -20.83 4.74 -11.88
CA SER A 267 -22.02 4.46 -12.71
C SER A 267 -21.90 3.19 -13.58
N ILE A 268 -20.68 2.76 -13.89
CA ILE A 268 -20.38 1.56 -14.68
C ILE A 268 -20.33 0.32 -13.78
N LEU A 269 -19.73 0.47 -12.60
CA LEU A 269 -19.55 -0.60 -11.64
C LEU A 269 -20.86 -0.88 -10.87
N PRO A 270 -21.15 -2.13 -10.50
CA PRO A 270 -22.28 -2.44 -9.64
C PRO A 270 -22.17 -1.72 -8.30
N SER A 271 -23.28 -1.25 -7.71
CA SER A 271 -23.25 -0.51 -6.43
C SER A 271 -22.58 -1.26 -5.27
N SER A 272 -22.51 -2.60 -5.35
CA SER A 272 -21.87 -3.47 -4.37
C SER A 272 -20.44 -3.89 -4.77
N HIS A 273 -19.78 -3.19 -5.68
CA HIS A 273 -18.41 -3.53 -6.09
C HIS A 273 -17.41 -3.31 -4.94
N ASN A 274 -16.45 -4.21 -4.84
CA ASN A 274 -15.32 -4.12 -3.90
C ASN A 274 -14.01 -3.71 -4.57
N ILE A 275 -14.06 -3.35 -5.85
CA ILE A 275 -12.88 -2.89 -6.60
C ILE A 275 -12.38 -1.58 -5.98
N PRO A 276 -11.12 -1.53 -5.53
CA PRO A 276 -10.52 -0.31 -5.00
C PRO A 276 -10.31 0.71 -6.13
N VAL A 277 -10.75 1.94 -5.89
CA VAL A 277 -10.52 3.08 -6.79
C VAL A 277 -9.77 4.13 -5.99
N VAL A 278 -8.60 4.53 -6.47
CA VAL A 278 -7.77 5.56 -5.84
C VAL A 278 -7.73 6.78 -6.76
N VAL A 279 -8.01 7.95 -6.19
CA VAL A 279 -8.11 9.22 -6.91
C VAL A 279 -7.07 10.20 -6.40
N GLU A 280 -6.20 10.67 -7.28
CA GLU A 280 -5.29 11.78 -6.99
C GLU A 280 -6.05 13.12 -7.06
N LEU A 281 -5.84 13.95 -6.03
CA LEU A 281 -6.41 15.27 -5.87
C LEU A 281 -5.32 16.31 -5.62
N ASP A 282 -5.46 17.47 -6.24
CA ASP A 282 -4.57 18.61 -6.07
C ASP A 282 -4.63 19.25 -4.68
N SER A 283 -5.79 19.16 -4.00
CA SER A 283 -6.12 19.89 -2.77
C SER A 283 -7.05 19.08 -1.86
N LEU A 284 -6.84 19.24 -0.54
CA LEU A 284 -7.64 18.58 0.51
C LEU A 284 -9.10 19.02 0.51
N GLN A 285 -9.41 20.24 0.05
CA GLN A 285 -10.78 20.78 0.03
C GLN A 285 -11.73 19.97 -0.86
N HIS A 286 -11.18 19.19 -1.80
CA HIS A 286 -11.96 18.38 -2.73
C HIS A 286 -12.36 17.01 -2.17
N LEU A 287 -11.79 16.60 -1.02
CA LEU A 287 -12.08 15.31 -0.40
C LEU A 287 -13.55 15.13 -0.07
N SER A 288 -14.25 16.19 0.33
CA SER A 288 -15.66 16.10 0.73
C SER A 288 -16.65 16.21 -0.44
N LEU A 289 -16.16 16.48 -1.66
CA LEU A 289 -17.00 16.78 -2.82
C LEU A 289 -17.51 15.55 -3.59
N PHE A 290 -16.99 14.36 -3.28
CA PHE A 290 -17.38 13.12 -3.95
C PHE A 290 -17.54 11.97 -2.95
N PRO A 291 -18.34 10.94 -3.28
CA PRO A 291 -18.68 9.88 -2.34
C PRO A 291 -17.49 8.93 -2.07
N PRO A 292 -17.44 8.30 -0.87
CA PRO A 292 -18.45 8.35 0.19
C PRO A 292 -18.46 9.67 0.98
N TYR A 293 -19.61 9.99 1.56
CA TYR A 293 -19.83 11.23 2.31
C TYR A 293 -19.90 10.98 3.82
N ALA A 294 -19.55 12.00 4.60
CA ALA A 294 -19.65 11.96 6.06
C ALA A 294 -21.11 12.16 6.50
N GLU A 295 -21.92 11.10 6.44
CA GLU A 295 -23.35 11.16 6.81
C GLU A 295 -23.56 11.35 8.33
N HIS A 296 -22.64 10.85 9.15
CA HIS A 296 -22.71 10.98 10.61
C HIS A 296 -22.25 12.36 11.09
N SER A 297 -23.07 13.03 11.92
CA SER A 297 -22.79 14.37 12.44
C SER A 297 -21.44 14.49 13.17
N ARG A 298 -21.09 13.52 14.03
CA ARG A 298 -19.80 13.49 14.74
C ARG A 298 -18.62 13.40 13.76
N LEU A 299 -18.71 12.52 12.76
CA LEU A 299 -17.64 12.34 11.77
C LEU A 299 -17.50 13.60 10.91
N ARG A 300 -18.63 14.17 10.46
CA ARG A 300 -18.67 15.40 9.67
C ARG A 300 -18.03 16.58 10.41
N GLN A 301 -18.39 16.80 11.68
CA GLN A 301 -17.79 17.87 12.49
C GLN A 301 -16.27 17.72 12.63
N LYS A 302 -15.78 16.48 12.72
CA LYS A 302 -14.34 16.21 12.78
C LYS A 302 -13.66 16.41 11.43
N ALA A 303 -14.28 15.95 10.35
CA ALA A 303 -13.79 16.10 8.98
C ALA A 303 -13.68 17.58 8.56
N GLU A 304 -14.60 18.43 9.04
CA GLU A 304 -14.54 19.89 8.86
C GLU A 304 -13.31 20.54 9.53
N VAL A 305 -12.71 19.89 10.53
CA VAL A 305 -11.54 20.39 11.27
C VAL A 305 -10.24 19.78 10.75
N ASP A 306 -10.25 18.48 10.45
CA ASP A 306 -9.05 17.73 10.06
C ASP A 306 -9.39 16.66 9.01
N PHE A 307 -8.62 16.67 7.91
CA PHE A 307 -8.82 15.81 6.75
C PHE A 307 -8.64 14.32 7.09
N VAL A 308 -7.95 13.98 8.19
CA VAL A 308 -7.82 12.58 8.61
C VAL A 308 -9.18 11.94 8.93
N PHE A 309 -10.21 12.74 9.23
CA PHE A 309 -11.56 12.24 9.46
C PHE A 309 -12.45 12.26 8.20
N GLU A 310 -11.93 12.67 7.04
CA GLU A 310 -12.66 12.61 5.78
C GLU A 310 -12.88 11.16 5.35
N PRO A 311 -14.12 10.75 4.99
CA PRO A 311 -14.43 9.38 4.58
C PRO A 311 -13.51 8.85 3.48
N ASN A 312 -13.20 9.71 2.50
CA ASN A 312 -12.35 9.37 1.38
C ASN A 312 -10.89 9.09 1.81
N TYR A 313 -10.39 9.81 2.82
CA TYR A 313 -9.10 9.51 3.43
C TYR A 313 -9.14 8.21 4.24
N ILE A 314 -10.16 8.04 5.10
CA ILE A 314 -10.33 6.88 5.99
C ILE A 314 -10.28 5.55 5.22
N ILE A 315 -10.95 5.49 4.05
CA ILE A 315 -11.01 4.26 3.24
C ILE A 315 -9.87 4.14 2.22
N GLY A 316 -8.98 5.13 2.14
CA GLY A 316 -7.84 5.15 1.23
C GLY A 316 -8.21 5.25 -0.25
N ASN A 317 -9.33 5.91 -0.59
CA ASN A 317 -9.75 6.08 -2.00
C ASN A 317 -9.27 7.41 -2.62
N ALA A 318 -8.67 8.29 -1.82
CA ALA A 318 -8.22 9.60 -2.25
C ALA A 318 -6.85 9.91 -1.67
N ILE A 319 -5.99 10.48 -2.51
CA ILE A 319 -4.66 10.94 -2.12
C ILE A 319 -4.45 12.37 -2.61
N SER A 320 -3.86 13.20 -1.76
CA SER A 320 -3.41 14.53 -2.15
C SER A 320 -1.98 14.74 -1.68
N ARG A 321 -1.16 15.42 -2.48
CA ARG A 321 0.21 15.81 -2.11
C ARG A 321 0.30 16.54 -0.77
N HIS A 322 -0.73 17.28 -0.38
CA HIS A 322 -0.77 17.99 0.91
C HIS A 322 -0.84 17.03 2.10
N MET A 323 -1.35 15.80 1.91
CA MET A 323 -1.34 14.76 2.94
C MET A 323 0.07 14.27 3.26
N LEU A 324 1.04 14.52 2.38
CA LEU A 324 2.44 14.13 2.55
C LEU A 324 3.28 15.19 3.29
N PHE A 325 2.73 16.39 3.57
CA PHE A 325 3.45 17.44 4.31
C PHE A 325 3.95 17.02 5.69
N PRO A 326 3.22 16.22 6.48
CA PRO A 326 3.73 15.68 7.74
C PRO A 326 5.02 14.86 7.58
N LEU A 327 5.25 14.24 6.42
CA LEU A 327 6.49 13.50 6.16
C LEU A 327 7.72 14.43 6.21
N VAL A 328 7.61 15.65 5.67
CA VAL A 328 8.71 16.64 5.69
C VAL A 328 9.09 17.00 7.13
N HIS A 329 8.09 17.19 7.99
CA HIS A 329 8.31 17.46 9.40
C HIS A 329 8.93 16.25 10.12
N ALA A 330 8.44 15.04 9.85
CA ALA A 330 8.99 13.82 10.44
C ALA A 330 10.44 13.56 10.03
N THR A 331 10.78 13.75 8.75
CA THR A 331 12.15 13.61 8.23
C THR A 331 13.12 14.62 8.84
N TYR A 332 12.64 15.81 9.23
CA TYR A 332 13.48 16.78 9.95
C TYR A 332 13.93 16.27 11.33
N PHE A 333 13.03 15.62 12.08
CA PHE A 333 13.34 15.09 13.42
C PHE A 333 13.98 13.70 13.38
N MET A 334 13.70 12.92 12.34
CA MET A 334 14.18 11.57 12.15
C MET A 334 14.62 11.40 10.69
N PRO A 335 15.90 11.67 10.37
CA PRO A 335 16.41 11.65 9.00
C PRO A 335 16.14 10.33 8.28
N GLU A 336 16.17 9.21 9.00
CA GLU A 336 15.97 7.87 8.45
C GLU A 336 14.49 7.58 8.09
N PHE A 337 13.57 8.47 8.48
CA PHE A 337 12.15 8.29 8.23
C PHE A 337 11.82 8.22 6.73
N ILE A 338 12.51 9.01 5.90
CA ILE A 338 12.29 8.97 4.45
C ILE A 338 12.70 7.62 3.86
N ASP A 339 13.80 7.04 4.33
CA ASP A 339 14.30 5.73 3.87
C ASP A 339 13.38 4.60 4.33
N ILE A 340 12.77 4.73 5.52
CA ILE A 340 11.75 3.78 6.00
C ILE A 340 10.51 3.83 5.10
N ILE A 341 10.01 5.02 4.79
CA ILE A 341 8.82 5.19 3.96
C ILE A 341 9.12 4.74 2.52
N ASP A 342 10.28 5.09 1.99
CA ASP A 342 10.71 4.64 0.66
C ASP A 342 10.80 3.11 0.59
N MET A 343 11.41 2.45 1.59
CA MET A 343 11.43 0.99 1.63
C MET A 343 10.03 0.38 1.72
N ILE A 344 9.08 1.00 2.44
CA ILE A 344 7.68 0.53 2.50
C ILE A 344 6.96 0.68 1.15
N VAL A 345 7.22 1.76 0.40
CA VAL A 345 6.49 2.12 -0.83
C VAL A 345 7.14 1.51 -2.08
N SER A 346 8.46 1.62 -2.19
CA SER A 346 9.27 1.23 -3.35
C SER A 346 9.79 -0.20 -3.25
N GLY A 347 9.58 -0.87 -2.11
CA GLY A 347 10.04 -2.24 -1.88
C GLY A 347 11.51 -2.34 -1.43
N VAL A 348 11.99 -3.58 -1.34
CA VAL A 348 13.38 -3.89 -0.96
C VAL A 348 14.32 -3.70 -2.15
N ASP A 349 13.83 -4.09 -3.32
CA ASP A 349 14.48 -3.94 -4.61
C ASP A 349 13.41 -3.80 -5.72
N GLU A 350 13.83 -3.76 -6.99
CA GLU A 350 12.93 -3.58 -8.14
C GLU A 350 11.89 -4.69 -8.32
N GLU A 351 12.08 -5.87 -7.72
CA GLU A 351 11.19 -7.04 -7.87
C GLU A 351 10.45 -7.39 -6.57
N THR A 352 11.04 -7.07 -5.41
CA THR A 352 10.60 -7.56 -4.11
C THR A 352 9.85 -6.47 -3.35
N PRO A 353 8.51 -6.57 -3.22
CA PRO A 353 7.76 -5.66 -2.36
C PRO A 353 8.14 -5.90 -0.90
N SER A 354 8.15 -4.83 -0.11
CA SER A 354 8.34 -4.92 1.34
C SER A 354 7.01 -5.14 2.06
N LEU A 355 5.90 -4.68 1.48
CA LEU A 355 4.56 -4.72 2.07
C LEU A 355 3.64 -5.68 1.32
N GLY A 356 3.02 -6.60 2.06
CA GLY A 356 1.98 -7.50 1.57
C GLY A 356 0.64 -7.27 2.25
N ARG A 357 -0.42 -7.83 1.64
CA ARG A 357 -1.76 -7.89 2.24
C ARG A 357 -2.28 -9.31 2.19
N LEU A 358 -2.66 -9.84 3.35
CA LEU A 358 -3.29 -11.16 3.48
C LEU A 358 -4.76 -10.98 3.82
N SER A 359 -5.66 -11.64 3.08
CA SER A 359 -7.04 -11.79 3.52
C SER A 359 -7.11 -12.85 4.60
N LEU A 360 -7.76 -12.56 5.74
CA LEU A 360 -7.92 -13.54 6.81
C LEU A 360 -8.79 -14.73 6.38
N SER A 361 -9.59 -14.58 5.32
CA SER A 361 -10.40 -15.68 4.77
C SER A 361 -9.55 -16.84 4.25
N LEU A 362 -8.30 -16.56 3.88
CA LEU A 362 -7.33 -17.53 3.38
C LEU A 362 -6.51 -18.19 4.50
N SER A 363 -6.67 -17.77 5.76
CA SER A 363 -5.96 -18.40 6.88
C SER A 363 -6.43 -19.85 7.06
N HIS A 364 -5.53 -20.74 7.46
CA HIS A 364 -5.91 -22.13 7.78
C HIS A 364 -6.33 -22.30 9.25
N GLU A 365 -5.87 -21.40 10.12
CA GLU A 365 -6.13 -21.43 11.55
C GLU A 365 -7.41 -20.69 11.94
N VAL A 366 -7.92 -21.00 13.13
CA VAL A 366 -9.03 -20.29 13.75
C VAL A 366 -8.50 -18.98 14.32
N ILE A 367 -8.85 -17.88 13.66
CA ILE A 367 -8.45 -16.53 14.04
C ILE A 367 -9.68 -15.81 14.60
N GLU A 368 -9.65 -15.43 15.88
CA GLU A 368 -10.75 -14.71 16.53
C GLU A 368 -10.37 -13.29 16.96
N THR A 369 -9.10 -13.10 17.34
CA THR A 369 -8.55 -11.85 17.87
C THR A 369 -7.35 -11.37 17.07
N TYR A 370 -6.97 -10.10 17.27
CA TYR A 370 -5.74 -9.58 16.65
C TYR A 370 -4.49 -10.32 17.16
N LYS A 371 -4.47 -10.77 18.42
CA LYS A 371 -3.39 -11.62 18.93
C LYS A 371 -3.19 -12.88 18.08
N ASP A 372 -4.29 -13.54 17.70
CA ASP A 372 -4.24 -14.75 16.85
C ASP A 372 -3.72 -14.41 15.45
N VAL A 373 -4.08 -13.25 14.90
CA VAL A 373 -3.52 -12.74 13.64
C VAL A 373 -2.00 -12.57 13.75
N VAL A 374 -1.53 -12.00 14.86
CA VAL A 374 -0.11 -11.79 15.09
C VAL A 374 0.65 -13.10 15.21
N ASP A 375 0.11 -14.05 15.97
CA ASP A 375 0.70 -15.39 16.10
C ASP A 375 0.78 -16.12 14.75
N TYR A 376 -0.31 -16.07 13.98
CA TYR A 376 -0.36 -16.67 12.65
C TYR A 376 0.66 -16.03 11.70
N CYS A 377 0.73 -14.70 11.61
CA CYS A 377 1.66 -14.02 10.72
C CYS A 377 3.12 -14.29 11.10
N LEU A 378 3.46 -14.22 12.40
CA LEU A 378 4.82 -14.47 12.86
C LEU A 378 5.25 -15.93 12.63
N SER A 379 4.31 -16.89 12.66
CA SER A 379 4.59 -18.29 12.29
C SER A 379 5.05 -18.45 10.84
N LEU A 380 4.59 -17.56 9.95
CA LEU A 380 4.96 -17.47 8.53
C LEU A 380 6.16 -16.54 8.28
N ARG A 381 6.78 -15.99 9.33
CA ARG A 381 7.81 -14.95 9.26
C ARG A 381 7.33 -13.65 8.59
N TYR A 382 6.02 -13.41 8.65
CA TYR A 382 5.41 -12.15 8.24
C TYR A 382 5.23 -11.26 9.46
N LEU A 383 5.55 -9.98 9.33
CA LEU A 383 5.45 -9.03 10.43
C LEU A 383 4.22 -8.15 10.26
N PRO A 384 3.12 -8.40 11.00
CA PRO A 384 1.89 -7.65 10.85
C PRO A 384 2.06 -6.23 11.38
N ILE A 385 1.65 -5.23 10.59
CA ILE A 385 1.77 -3.81 10.95
C ILE A 385 0.41 -3.12 11.14
N ALA A 386 -0.63 -3.61 10.46
CA ALA A 386 -1.96 -3.03 10.54
C ALA A 386 -3.05 -4.04 10.16
N LEU A 387 -4.25 -3.86 10.71
CA LEU A 387 -5.45 -4.53 10.23
C LEU A 387 -6.17 -3.68 9.20
N HIS A 388 -6.67 -4.33 8.15
CA HIS A 388 -7.56 -3.74 7.16
C HIS A 388 -8.99 -4.15 7.48
N ILE A 389 -9.68 -3.31 8.24
CA ILE A 389 -10.90 -3.64 8.95
C ILE A 389 -12.13 -3.25 8.14
N CYS A 390 -13.09 -4.17 7.98
CA CYS A 390 -14.37 -3.89 7.36
C CYS A 390 -15.30 -3.08 8.28
N ILE A 391 -15.82 -1.96 7.74
CA ILE A 391 -16.81 -1.10 8.38
C ILE A 391 -18.17 -1.78 8.29
N SER A 392 -18.74 -2.10 9.44
CA SER A 392 -20.11 -2.61 9.55
C SER A 392 -20.98 -1.52 10.19
N ASP A 393 -21.57 -0.68 9.35
CA ASP A 393 -22.37 0.47 9.79
C ASP A 393 -23.66 0.57 8.97
N THR A 394 -24.71 -0.08 9.45
CA THR A 394 -26.03 -0.06 8.78
C THR A 394 -26.68 1.33 8.70
N ARG A 395 -26.17 2.33 9.45
CA ARG A 395 -26.69 3.69 9.43
C ARG A 395 -26.01 4.56 8.39
N ASN A 396 -24.76 4.27 8.05
CA ASN A 396 -24.02 4.93 6.97
C ASN A 396 -23.82 3.95 5.79
N LEU A 397 -24.77 3.94 4.87
CA LEU A 397 -24.77 3.01 3.75
C LEU A 397 -23.59 3.24 2.80
N SER A 398 -23.07 4.47 2.73
CA SER A 398 -21.94 4.81 1.85
C SER A 398 -20.61 4.21 2.31
N LEU A 399 -20.42 4.07 3.63
CA LEU A 399 -19.22 3.48 4.24
C LEU A 399 -19.38 2.00 4.58
N ASN A 400 -20.61 1.51 4.71
CA ASN A 400 -20.86 0.11 5.02
C ASN A 400 -20.22 -0.83 3.98
N GLY A 401 -19.44 -1.80 4.45
CA GLY A 401 -18.70 -2.74 3.61
C GLY A 401 -17.39 -2.20 3.03
N LYS A 402 -17.12 -0.89 3.18
CA LYS A 402 -15.78 -0.32 2.95
C LYS A 402 -14.85 -0.70 4.10
N ARG A 403 -13.57 -0.46 3.93
CA ARG A 403 -12.55 -0.84 4.91
C ARG A 403 -11.67 0.34 5.26
N PHE A 404 -11.16 0.36 6.49
CA PHE A 404 -10.16 1.32 6.94
C PHE A 404 -8.94 0.59 7.50
N VAL A 405 -7.82 1.31 7.58
CA VAL A 405 -6.57 0.76 8.13
C VAL A 405 -6.48 1.12 9.61
N MET A 406 -6.26 0.11 10.46
CA MET A 406 -6.01 0.26 11.88
C MET A 406 -4.58 -0.18 12.20
N THR A 407 -3.70 0.79 12.45
CA THR A 407 -2.30 0.57 12.86
C THR A 407 -2.24 0.20 14.34
N ASN A 408 -1.34 -0.74 14.68
CA ASN A 408 -1.13 -1.28 16.03
C ASN A 408 -2.45 -1.53 16.82
N PRO A 409 -3.37 -2.39 16.33
CA PRO A 409 -4.61 -2.70 17.04
C PRO A 409 -4.37 -3.32 18.43
N PRO A 410 -5.31 -3.14 19.38
CA PRO A 410 -5.27 -3.85 20.66
C PRO A 410 -5.31 -5.37 20.47
N LYS A 411 -4.56 -6.11 21.29
CA LYS A 411 -4.43 -7.57 21.22
C LYS A 411 -5.75 -8.34 21.31
N ASP A 412 -6.69 -7.83 22.11
CA ASP A 412 -8.01 -8.43 22.36
C ASP A 412 -9.08 -7.99 21.34
N LEU A 413 -8.72 -7.16 20.35
CA LEU A 413 -9.64 -6.70 19.33
C LEU A 413 -10.18 -7.90 18.52
N PRO A 414 -11.51 -8.11 18.45
CA PRO A 414 -12.08 -9.20 17.68
C PRO A 414 -12.03 -8.90 16.17
N VAL A 415 -11.63 -9.90 15.39
CA VAL A 415 -11.51 -9.81 13.93
C VAL A 415 -12.61 -10.61 13.22
N ASP A 416 -12.99 -10.15 12.03
CA ASP A 416 -13.92 -10.84 11.13
C ASP A 416 -13.12 -11.52 10.03
N ARG A 417 -12.89 -12.83 10.18
CA ARG A 417 -12.08 -13.64 9.27
C ARG A 417 -12.54 -13.54 7.80
N GLU A 418 -13.83 -13.42 7.54
CA GLU A 418 -14.34 -13.39 6.17
C GLU A 418 -14.11 -12.05 5.47
N LYS A 419 -14.02 -10.96 6.23
CA LYS A 419 -14.06 -9.59 5.68
C LYS A 419 -12.79 -8.80 5.87
N ASP A 420 -12.08 -9.03 6.97
CA ASP A 420 -10.87 -8.30 7.31
C ASP A 420 -9.65 -8.85 6.57
N GLY A 421 -8.61 -8.03 6.52
CA GLY A 421 -7.28 -8.43 6.10
C GLY A 421 -6.22 -7.89 7.04
N VAL A 422 -4.98 -8.31 6.85
CA VAL A 422 -3.81 -7.81 7.57
C VAL A 422 -2.77 -7.32 6.56
N PHE A 423 -2.21 -6.15 6.84
CA PHE A 423 -1.02 -5.65 6.17
C PHE A 423 0.20 -6.13 6.96
N TYR A 424 1.18 -6.68 6.25
CA TYR A 424 2.37 -7.26 6.85
C TYR A 424 3.61 -6.94 6.03
N LEU A 425 4.75 -6.88 6.70
CA LEU A 425 6.05 -6.75 6.05
C LEU A 425 6.58 -8.15 5.70
N LEU A 426 7.11 -8.27 4.48
CA LEU A 426 7.77 -9.47 3.98
C LEU A 426 9.18 -9.57 4.59
N PRO A 427 9.69 -10.79 4.84
CA PRO A 427 11.01 -10.97 5.42
C PRO A 427 12.10 -10.50 4.45
N THR A 428 13.10 -9.80 4.98
CA THR A 428 14.27 -9.30 4.23
C THR A 428 15.58 -9.96 4.64
#